data_AF-A0AAN9YNR5-F1
#
_entry.id   AF-A0AAN9YNR5-F1
#
_cell.length_a   1.000
_cell.length_b   1.000
_cell.length_c   1.000
_cell.angle_alpha   90.00
_cell.angle_beta   90.00
_cell.angle_gamma   90.00
#
_symmetry.space_group_name_H-M   'P 1'
#
loop_
_entity.id
_entity.type
_entity.pdbx_description
1 polymer ?
#
loop_
_entity_poly.entity_id
_entity_poly.type
_entity_poly.pdbx_seq_one_letter_code
_entity_poly.pdbx_strand_id
1 'polypeptide(L)'
;MASISSNPGPKVHITTHNDEGKAVVKSTEPVKSLDYGIVMEGSVVALFDSGEEQVMHRGDVMVQRATMHAWKNKSEKDWARMLFCLQDTKPLFVGEERFKEAGIENLPPSGNDD
;
A
#
# COMPACT_ATOMS: atom_id res chain seq x y z
N MET A 1 -29.07 -8.47 8.70
CA MET A 1 -28.04 -7.79 7.89
C MET A 1 -27.22 -8.87 7.22
N ALA A 2 -27.05 -8.81 5.90
CA ALA A 2 -26.15 -9.73 5.20
C ALA A 2 -24.70 -9.37 5.59
N SER A 3 -23.97 -10.33 6.16
CA SER A 3 -22.54 -10.15 6.39
C SER A 3 -21.84 -10.19 5.03
N ILE A 4 -21.22 -9.08 4.63
CA ILE A 4 -20.58 -8.94 3.32
C ILE A 4 -19.23 -9.69 3.26
N SER A 5 -18.67 -10.08 4.41
CA SER A 5 -17.40 -10.80 4.52
C SER A 5 -17.20 -11.33 5.95
N SER A 6 -16.48 -12.45 6.10
CA SER A 6 -15.96 -12.92 7.38
C SER A 6 -14.64 -12.26 7.78
N ASN A 7 -14.03 -11.48 6.89
CA ASN A 7 -12.77 -10.79 7.16
C ASN A 7 -13.01 -9.60 8.11
N PRO A 8 -11.96 -9.17 8.85
CA PRO A 8 -12.00 -7.92 9.58
C PRO A 8 -12.41 -6.74 8.68
N GLY A 9 -13.04 -5.74 9.30
CA GLY A 9 -13.36 -4.49 8.63
C GLY A 9 -12.09 -3.74 8.17
N PRO A 10 -12.22 -2.79 7.26
CA PRO A 10 -11.07 -2.09 6.71
C PRO A 10 -10.35 -1.28 7.78
N LYS A 11 -9.02 -1.31 7.76
CA LYS A 11 -8.17 -0.41 8.54
C LYS A 11 -7.99 0.89 7.76
N VAL A 12 -8.06 2.01 8.45
CA VAL A 12 -7.95 3.33 7.82
C VAL A 12 -6.80 4.11 8.46
N HIS A 13 -5.89 4.60 7.63
CA HIS A 13 -4.72 5.38 8.06
C HIS A 13 -4.59 6.68 7.28
N ILE A 14 -4.18 7.75 7.94
CA ILE A 14 -3.82 9.02 7.29
C ILE A 14 -2.34 9.28 7.58
N THR A 15 -1.55 9.45 6.53
CA THR A 15 -0.10 9.68 6.63
C THR A 15 0.26 11.06 6.07
N THR A 16 1.25 11.71 6.66
CA THR A 16 1.82 12.96 6.14
C THR A 16 3.30 12.72 5.81
N HIS A 17 3.75 13.18 4.65
CA HIS A 17 5.09 12.99 4.11
C HIS A 17 5.73 14.38 3.87
N ASN A 18 6.79 14.74 4.59
CA ASN A 18 7.48 16.05 4.47
C ASN A 18 9.01 15.91 4.42
N ASP A 19 9.73 17.03 4.32
CA ASP A 19 11.20 17.07 4.19
C ASP A 19 11.94 16.53 5.43
N GLU A 20 11.34 16.67 6.61
CA GLU A 20 11.86 16.15 7.90
C GLU A 20 11.54 14.66 8.11
N GLY A 21 10.55 14.14 7.39
CA GLY A 21 10.03 12.80 7.49
C GLY A 21 9.86 12.24 6.09
N LYS A 22 11.00 11.92 5.43
CA LYS A 22 11.06 11.08 4.23
C LYS A 22 10.38 9.75 4.53
N ALA A 23 9.06 9.76 4.51
CA ALA A 23 8.23 8.60 4.63
C ALA A 23 8.30 7.93 3.27
N VAL A 24 9.39 7.17 3.10
CA VAL A 24 9.34 5.94 2.32
C VAL A 24 8.47 5.01 3.14
N VAL A 25 7.15 5.12 3.00
CA VAL A 25 6.28 4.02 3.44
C VAL A 25 6.54 2.94 2.42
N LYS A 26 7.55 2.12 2.67
CA LYS A 26 7.63 0.83 2.01
C LYS A 26 6.49 0.04 2.62
N SER A 27 5.44 -0.20 1.84
CA SER A 27 4.64 -1.40 2.10
C SER A 27 5.51 -2.56 1.65
N THR A 28 6.47 -2.91 2.49
CA THR A 28 7.38 -4.05 2.31
C THR A 28 6.68 -5.39 2.57
N GLU A 29 5.39 -5.35 2.88
CA GLU A 29 4.57 -6.50 3.20
C GLU A 29 3.66 -6.79 2.00
N PRO A 30 3.65 -8.02 1.48
CA PRO A 30 2.63 -8.48 0.55
C PRO A 30 1.30 -8.58 1.26
N VAL A 31 0.65 -7.42 1.31
CA VAL A 31 -0.61 -7.20 1.97
C VAL A 31 -1.64 -8.21 1.46
N LYS A 32 -2.15 -9.05 2.37
CA LYS A 32 -3.45 -9.73 2.23
C LYS A 32 -4.58 -8.70 2.15
N SER A 33 -4.40 -7.52 1.57
CA SER A 33 -5.41 -6.49 1.48
C SER A 33 -5.56 -5.91 0.07
N LEU A 34 -6.80 -5.48 -0.18
CA LEU A 34 -7.14 -4.57 -1.24
C LEU A 34 -7.00 -3.17 -0.66
N ASP A 35 -6.01 -2.43 -1.16
CA ASP A 35 -5.65 -1.13 -0.65
C ASP A 35 -6.08 -0.03 -1.60
N TYR A 36 -6.61 1.04 -1.01
CA TYR A 36 -6.88 2.29 -1.70
C TYR A 36 -5.94 3.35 -1.16
N GLY A 37 -4.91 3.70 -1.93
CA GLY A 37 -4.02 4.83 -1.66
C GLY A 37 -4.55 6.09 -2.33
N ILE A 38 -4.96 7.08 -1.53
CA ILE A 38 -5.64 8.29 -2.02
C ILE A 38 -4.78 9.50 -1.68
N VAL A 39 -4.43 10.31 -2.68
CA VAL A 39 -3.68 11.55 -2.47
C VAL A 39 -4.63 12.66 -2.04
N MET A 40 -4.54 13.05 -0.77
CA MET A 40 -5.39 14.11 -0.20
C MET A 40 -4.81 15.50 -0.44
N GLU A 41 -3.47 15.63 -0.47
CA GLU A 41 -2.75 16.88 -0.72
C GLU A 41 -1.35 16.61 -1.29
N GLY A 42 -0.85 17.54 -2.10
CA GLY A 42 0.49 17.46 -2.71
C GLY A 42 0.59 16.44 -3.85
N SER A 43 1.80 15.91 -4.05
CA SER A 43 2.09 14.84 -5.02
C SER A 43 2.96 13.77 -4.40
N VAL A 44 2.70 12.52 -4.75
CA VAL A 44 3.47 11.34 -4.28
C VAL A 44 3.81 10.46 -5.47
N VAL A 45 4.94 9.76 -5.37
CA VAL A 45 5.36 8.76 -6.34
C VAL A 45 5.16 7.38 -5.73
N ALA A 46 4.40 6.53 -6.43
CA ALA A 46 4.36 5.11 -6.19
C ALA A 46 5.55 4.44 -6.89
N LEU A 47 6.32 3.65 -6.17
CA LEU A 47 7.48 2.90 -6.65
C LEU A 47 7.15 1.40 -6.61
N PHE A 48 7.40 0.68 -7.69
CA PHE A 48 7.16 -0.75 -7.79
C PHE A 48 8.47 -1.55 -7.80
N ASP A 49 8.39 -2.85 -7.53
CA ASP A 49 9.51 -3.79 -7.56
C ASP A 49 10.12 -3.97 -8.95
N SER A 50 9.32 -3.78 -10.00
CA SER A 50 9.76 -3.69 -11.40
C SER A 50 10.70 -2.51 -11.67
N GLY A 51 10.79 -1.55 -10.74
CA GLY A 51 11.47 -0.27 -10.93
C GLY A 51 10.60 0.79 -11.61
N GLU A 52 9.36 0.46 -12.00
CA GLU A 52 8.41 1.44 -12.50
C GLU A 52 8.03 2.44 -11.41
N GLU A 53 7.78 3.68 -11.84
CA GLU A 53 7.33 4.76 -10.97
C GLU A 53 6.07 5.41 -11.55
N GLN A 54 5.09 5.69 -10.70
CA GLN A 54 3.91 6.45 -11.07
C GLN A 54 3.79 7.70 -10.20
N VAL A 55 3.76 8.87 -10.83
CA VAL A 55 3.45 10.13 -10.14
C VAL A 55 1.94 10.25 -9.98
N MET A 56 1.50 10.56 -8.76
CA MET A 56 0.12 10.78 -8.40
C MET A 56 -0.04 12.17 -7.79
N HIS A 57 -1.13 12.84 -8.15
CA HIS A 57 -1.49 14.17 -7.73
C HIS A 57 -2.72 14.14 -6.82
N ARG A 58 -2.98 15.25 -6.13
CA ARG A 58 -4.17 15.42 -5.31
C ARG A 58 -5.44 14.98 -6.04
N GLY A 59 -6.19 14.07 -5.41
CA GLY A 59 -7.42 13.49 -5.95
C GLY A 59 -7.22 12.12 -6.62
N ASP A 60 -5.99 11.76 -6.99
CA ASP A 60 -5.71 10.45 -7.57
C ASP A 60 -5.88 9.34 -6.55
N VAL A 61 -6.34 8.19 -7.05
CA VAL A 61 -6.56 6.97 -6.26
C VAL A 61 -5.84 5.82 -6.95
N MET A 62 -5.01 5.12 -6.19
CA MET A 62 -4.35 3.89 -6.61
C MET A 62 -5.00 2.71 -5.90
N VAL A 63 -5.37 1.70 -6.68
CA VAL A 63 -5.99 0.46 -6.21
C VAL A 63 -4.96 -0.64 -6.30
N GLN A 64 -4.59 -1.22 -5.17
CA GLN A 64 -3.51 -2.19 -5.07
C GLN A 64 -4.01 -3.52 -4.53
N ARG A 65 -3.65 -4.60 -5.21
CA ARG A 65 -4.02 -5.98 -4.86
C ARG A 65 -2.75 -6.76 -4.58
N ALA A 66 -2.26 -6.70 -3.35
CA ALA A 66 -1.05 -7.40 -2.93
C ALA A 66 0.20 -7.06 -3.79
N THR A 67 0.29 -5.84 -4.33
CA THR A 67 1.47 -5.40 -5.11
C THR A 67 2.56 -4.91 -4.17
N MET A 68 3.81 -5.33 -4.36
CA MET A 68 4.95 -4.74 -3.64
C MET A 68 5.15 -3.29 -4.08
N HIS A 69 5.20 -2.36 -3.13
CA HIS A 69 5.32 -0.95 -3.48
C HIS A 69 5.88 -0.07 -2.35
N ALA A 70 6.31 1.13 -2.72
CA ALA A 70 6.65 2.18 -1.77
C ALA A 70 6.11 3.53 -2.20
N TRP A 71 5.86 4.40 -1.23
CA TRP A 71 5.42 5.78 -1.44
C TRP A 71 6.56 6.75 -1.19
N LYS A 72 6.77 7.72 -2.09
CA LYS A 72 7.81 8.73 -1.95
C LYS A 72 7.27 10.13 -2.28
N ASN A 73 7.40 11.07 -1.36
CA ASN A 73 7.31 12.49 -1.70
C ASN A 73 8.64 12.93 -2.33
N LYS A 74 8.60 13.48 -3.55
CA LYS A 74 9.78 14.01 -4.27
C LYS A 74 9.92 15.52 -4.18
N SER A 75 8.94 16.24 -3.61
CA SER A 75 9.09 17.68 -3.38
C SER A 75 10.13 17.93 -2.30
N GLU A 76 10.89 19.02 -2.45
CA GLU A 76 11.89 19.51 -1.48
C GLU A 76 11.36 20.66 -0.61
N LYS A 77 10.10 21.05 -0.82
CA LYS A 77 9.49 22.24 -0.21
C LYS A 77 8.07 21.98 0.26
N ASP A 78 7.35 21.09 -0.42
CA ASP A 78 5.95 20.82 -0.19
C ASP A 78 5.75 19.46 0.45
N TRP A 79 4.88 19.41 1.45
CA TRP A 79 4.43 18.16 2.03
C TRP A 79 3.36 17.50 1.16
N ALA A 80 3.14 16.21 1.40
CA ALA A 80 2.03 15.45 0.82
C ALA A 80 1.27 14.70 1.91
N ARG A 81 0.00 14.39 1.66
CA ARG A 81 -0.82 13.59 2.58
C ARG A 81 -1.61 12.53 1.83
N MET A 82 -1.62 11.34 2.41
CA MET A 82 -2.35 10.21 1.87
C MET A 82 -3.36 9.67 2.88
N LEU A 83 -4.49 9.19 2.35
CA LEU A 83 -5.43 8.34 3.05
C LEU A 83 -5.28 6.91 2.51
N PHE A 84 -5.18 5.95 3.40
CA PHE A 84 -5.18 4.54 3.08
C PHE A 84 -6.40 3.86 3.67
N CYS A 85 -7.11 3.08 2.85
CA CYS A 85 -8.12 2.13 3.28
C CYS A 85 -7.64 0.73 2.92
N LEU A 86 -7.32 -0.09 3.93
CA LEU A 86 -6.75 -1.43 3.77
C LEU A 86 -7.82 -2.44 4.15
N GLN A 87 -8.35 -3.16 3.15
CA GLN A 87 -9.36 -4.19 3.38
C GLN A 87 -8.72 -5.56 3.31
N ASP A 88 -8.71 -6.30 4.42
CA ASP A 88 -8.29 -7.70 4.45
C ASP A 88 -9.03 -8.54 3.40
N THR A 89 -8.30 -9.41 2.71
CA THR A 89 -8.73 -10.27 1.61
C THR A 89 -8.40 -11.73 1.91
N LYS A 90 -9.07 -12.64 1.20
CA LYS A 90 -8.71 -14.06 1.22
C LYS A 90 -7.38 -14.26 0.47
N PRO A 91 -6.62 -15.34 0.75
CA PRO A 91 -5.39 -15.63 0.00
C PRO A 91 -5.62 -15.62 -1.51
N LEU A 92 -4.64 -15.10 -2.26
CA LEU A 92 -4.69 -15.06 -3.72
C LEU A 92 -4.28 -16.43 -4.29
N PHE A 93 -5.10 -16.96 -5.19
CA PHE A 93 -4.79 -18.16 -5.96
C PHE A 93 -4.78 -17.84 -7.45
N VAL A 94 -3.78 -18.37 -8.17
CA VAL A 94 -3.71 -18.36 -9.63
C VAL A 94 -3.76 -19.81 -10.09
N GLY A 95 -4.94 -20.25 -10.55
CA GLY A 95 -5.22 -21.68 -10.68
C GLY A 95 -5.25 -22.36 -9.32
N GLU A 96 -4.46 -23.41 -9.14
CA GLU A 96 -4.33 -24.14 -7.85
C GLU A 96 -3.18 -23.61 -6.99
N GLU A 97 -2.35 -22.71 -7.52
CA GLU A 97 -1.17 -22.18 -6.83
C GLU A 97 -1.54 -20.98 -5.96
N ARG A 98 -1.18 -21.06 -4.67
CA ARG A 98 -1.30 -19.93 -3.74
C ARG A 98 -0.13 -18.98 -3.95
N PHE A 99 -0.43 -17.73 -4.29
CA PHE A 99 0.56 -16.66 -4.28
C PHE A 99 0.90 -16.29 -2.84
N LYS A 100 2.20 -16.30 -2.55
CA LYS A 100 2.78 -16.02 -1.24
C LYS A 100 3.45 -14.66 -1.23
N GLU A 101 3.76 -14.21 -0.03
CA GLU A 101 4.57 -13.03 0.18
C GLU A 101 5.96 -13.19 -0.45
N ALA A 102 6.33 -12.26 -1.33
CA ALA A 102 7.73 -12.05 -1.68
C ALA A 102 8.44 -11.36 -0.50
N GLY A 103 9.12 -12.16 0.32
CA GLY A 103 9.87 -11.65 1.47
C GLY A 103 11.01 -10.72 1.06
N ILE A 104 11.35 -9.78 1.94
CA ILE A 104 12.50 -8.89 1.76
C ILE A 104 13.58 -9.29 2.77
N GLU A 105 14.81 -9.46 2.28
CA GLU A 105 15.97 -9.80 3.12
C GLU A 105 16.11 -8.80 4.28
N ASN A 106 16.26 -9.33 5.51
CA ASN A 106 16.37 -8.57 6.76
C ASN A 106 15.09 -7.85 7.22
N LEU A 107 13.92 -8.22 6.72
CA LEU A 107 12.64 -7.76 7.27
C LEU A 107 11.81 -8.95 7.81
N PRO A 108 11.19 -8.84 8.99
CA PRO A 108 10.29 -9.88 9.49
C PRO A 108 9.11 -10.12 8.52
N PRO A 109 8.59 -11.36 8.43
CA PRO A 109 7.39 -11.64 7.67
C PRO A 109 6.20 -10.87 8.25
N SER A 110 5.25 -10.47 7.42
CA SER A 110 4.11 -9.67 7.88
C SER A 110 3.12 -10.48 8.73
N GLY A 111 3.23 -11.81 8.72
CA GLY A 111 2.25 -12.74 9.27
C GLY A 111 1.05 -12.96 8.33
N ASN A 112 1.04 -12.35 7.15
CA ASN A 112 0.01 -12.59 6.15
C ASN A 112 0.14 -13.94 5.46
N ASP A 113 1.17 -14.75 5.69
CA ASP A 113 1.27 -16.07 5.04
C ASP A 113 0.97 -17.27 5.93
N ASP A 114 0.88 -17.04 7.23
CA ASP A 114 0.42 -18.00 8.24
C ASP A 114 -1.11 -18.22 8.15
#